data_AF-A0A1Y4HQ64-F1
#
_entry.id   AF-A0A1Y4HQ64-F1
#
_cell.length_a   1.000
_cell.length_b   1.000
_cell.length_c   1.000
_cell.angle_alpha   90.00
_cell.angle_beta   90.00
_cell.angle_gamma   90.00
#
_symmetry.space_group_name_H-M   'P 1'
#
loop_
_entity.id
_entity.type
_entity.pdbx_description
1 polymer ?
#
loop_
_entity_poly.entity_id
_entity_poly.type
_entity_poly.pdbx_seq_one_letter_code
_entity_poly.pdbx_strand_id
1 'polypeptide(L)'
;MVAMEVILNAGDGRACIDQALESMAQLDFDAVEAHLAEAETKIQKAHNAQTDTIQRQAAGEDVEYSLLFTHAQDTLMTISAELHMTQKMLPVVRALAGK
;
A
#
# COMPACT_ATOMS: atom_id res chain seq x y z
N MET A 1 5.02 18.42 -4.37
CA MET A 1 5.03 17.35 -5.39
C MET A 1 5.04 15.96 -4.76
N VAL A 2 5.92 15.69 -3.79
CA VAL A 2 5.99 14.41 -3.05
C VAL A 2 4.62 13.95 -2.51
N ALA A 3 3.84 14.83 -1.88
CA ALA A 3 2.52 14.45 -1.33
C ALA A 3 1.56 13.88 -2.38
N MET A 4 1.53 14.45 -3.59
CA MET A 4 0.69 13.94 -4.69
C MET A 4 1.22 12.61 -5.23
N GLU A 5 2.53 12.45 -5.33
CA GLU A 5 3.15 11.19 -5.74
C GLU A 5 2.83 10.05 -4.76
N VAL A 6 2.90 10.32 -3.44
CA VAL A 6 2.52 9.38 -2.39
C VAL A 6 1.04 9.03 -2.52
N ILE A 7 0.16 10.02 -2.65
CA ILE A 7 -1.30 9.80 -2.76
C ILE A 7 -1.65 8.96 -3.99
N LEU A 8 -1.06 9.26 -5.15
CA LEU A 8 -1.34 8.53 -6.39
C LEU A 8 -0.88 7.07 -6.30
N ASN A 9 0.37 6.83 -5.87
CA ASN A 9 0.89 5.47 -5.76
C ASN A 9 0.17 4.68 -4.66
N ALA A 10 -0.17 5.30 -3.53
CA ALA A 10 -0.95 4.64 -2.49
C ALA A 10 -2.37 4.31 -2.99
N GLY A 11 -3.04 5.24 -3.67
CA GLY A 11 -4.36 5.03 -4.26
C GLY A 11 -4.40 3.90 -5.29
N ASP A 12 -3.44 3.88 -6.22
CA ASP A 12 -3.27 2.77 -7.17
C ASP A 12 -3.04 1.43 -6.44
N GLY A 13 -2.22 1.44 -5.38
CA GLY A 13 -1.97 0.27 -4.55
C GLY A 13 -3.24 -0.25 -3.88
N ARG A 14 -4.12 0.64 -3.40
CA ARG A 14 -5.42 0.26 -2.84
C ARG A 14 -6.34 -0.37 -3.87
N ALA A 15 -6.41 0.18 -5.08
CA ALA A 15 -7.19 -0.44 -6.15
C ALA A 15 -6.72 -1.87 -6.46
N CYS A 16 -5.42 -2.12 -6.43
CA CYS A 16 -4.87 -3.47 -6.58
C CYS A 16 -5.23 -4.39 -5.39
N ILE A 17 -5.25 -3.88 -4.16
CA ILE A 17 -5.70 -4.64 -2.98
C ILE A 17 -7.18 -5.00 -3.10
N ASP A 18 -8.02 -4.06 -3.53
CA ASP A 18 -9.46 -4.31 -3.74
C ASP A 18 -9.68 -5.42 -4.78
N GLN A 19 -8.92 -5.39 -5.89
CA GLN A 19 -8.93 -6.47 -6.89
C GLN A 19 -8.44 -7.80 -6.32
N ALA A 20 -7.38 -7.79 -5.50
CA ALA A 20 -6.91 -8.99 -4.83
C ALA A 20 -7.97 -9.60 -3.89
N LEU A 21 -8.71 -8.77 -3.15
CA LEU A 21 -9.80 -9.23 -2.29
C LEU A 21 -10.96 -9.81 -3.10
N GLU A 22 -11.30 -9.21 -4.24
CA GLU A 22 -12.34 -9.73 -5.14
C GLU A 22 -11.94 -11.09 -5.75
N SER A 23 -10.71 -11.22 -6.24
CA SER A 23 -10.17 -12.51 -6.71
C SER A 23 -10.09 -13.54 -5.59
N MET A 24 -9.80 -13.13 -4.35
CA MET A 24 -9.79 -14.00 -3.19
C MET A 24 -11.18 -14.56 -2.87
N ALA A 25 -12.23 -13.76 -3.04
CA ALA A 25 -13.61 -14.21 -2.89
C ALA A 25 -14.02 -15.24 -3.97
N GLN A 26 -13.39 -15.17 -5.15
CA GLN A 26 -13.59 -16.13 -6.24
C GLN A 26 -12.66 -17.36 -6.17
N LEU A 27 -11.79 -17.41 -5.16
CA LEU A 27 -10.74 -18.45 -5.00
C LEU A 27 -9.74 -18.51 -6.17
N ASP A 28 -9.62 -17.44 -6.96
CA ASP A 28 -8.61 -17.31 -8.00
C ASP A 28 -7.28 -16.86 -7.39
N PHE A 29 -6.57 -17.81 -6.79
CA PHE A 29 -5.36 -17.49 -6.03
C PHE A 29 -4.19 -16.99 -6.89
N ASP A 30 -4.15 -17.32 -8.18
CA ASP A 30 -3.12 -16.83 -9.08
C ASP A 30 -3.33 -15.33 -9.34
N ALA A 31 -4.57 -14.93 -9.58
CA ALA A 31 -4.92 -13.51 -9.70
C ALA A 31 -4.69 -12.73 -8.39
N VAL A 32 -4.99 -13.35 -7.23
CA VAL A 32 -4.70 -12.73 -5.92
C VAL A 32 -3.21 -12.41 -5.78
N GLU A 33 -2.33 -13.36 -6.06
CA GLU A 33 -0.88 -13.15 -5.94
C GLU A 33 -0.38 -12.08 -6.93
N ALA A 34 -0.90 -12.06 -8.16
CA ALA A 34 -0.56 -11.05 -9.15
C ALA A 34 -0.95 -9.63 -8.69
N HIS A 35 -2.18 -9.44 -8.22
CA HIS A 35 -2.65 -8.14 -7.74
C HIS A 35 -1.93 -7.68 -6.45
N LEU A 36 -1.61 -8.60 -5.53
CA LEU A 36 -0.83 -8.28 -4.34
C LEU A 36 0.61 -7.83 -4.67
N ALA A 37 1.24 -8.46 -5.66
CA ALA A 37 2.59 -8.06 -6.11
C ALA A 37 2.59 -6.67 -6.77
N GLU A 38 1.54 -6.35 -7.53
CA GLU A 38 1.37 -5.01 -8.10
C GLU A 38 1.12 -3.96 -7.01
N ALA A 39 0.24 -4.27 -6.05
CA ALA A 39 -0.02 -3.41 -4.89
C ALA A 39 1.25 -3.10 -4.10
N GLU A 40 2.05 -4.12 -3.81
CA GLU A 40 3.33 -4.00 -3.09
C GLU A 40 4.31 -3.09 -3.84
N THR A 41 4.41 -3.24 -5.17
CA THR A 41 5.26 -2.39 -6.01
C THR A 41 4.85 -0.92 -5.94
N LYS A 42 3.55 -0.63 -5.97
CA LYS A 42 3.00 0.74 -5.91
C LYS A 42 3.20 1.34 -4.52
N ILE A 43 2.87 0.60 -3.47
CA ILE A 43 3.01 1.04 -2.07
C ILE A 43 4.48 1.27 -1.72
N GLN A 44 5.40 0.43 -2.19
CA GLN A 44 6.84 0.61 -1.98
C GLN A 44 7.35 1.92 -2.59
N LYS A 45 6.86 2.32 -3.78
CA LYS A 45 7.22 3.61 -4.39
C LYS A 45 6.76 4.79 -3.52
N ALA A 46 5.51 4.75 -3.05
CA ALA A 46 4.98 5.77 -2.13
C ALA A 46 5.79 5.82 -0.81
N HIS A 47 6.11 4.65 -0.25
CA HIS A 47 6.87 4.52 0.99
C HIS A 47 8.31 5.05 0.86
N ASN A 48 8.95 4.83 -0.29
CA ASN A 48 10.28 5.40 -0.56
C ASN A 48 10.25 6.93 -0.58
N ALA A 49 9.25 7.53 -1.25
CA ALA A 49 9.08 8.98 -1.30
C ALA A 49 8.78 9.60 0.08
N GLN A 50 7.95 8.93 0.89
CA GLN A 50 7.73 9.32 2.29
C GLN A 50 9.03 9.23 3.10
N THR A 51 9.74 8.12 3.00
CA THR A 51 10.97 7.84 3.77
C THR A 51 12.06 8.84 3.46
N ASP A 52 12.28 9.16 2.18
CA ASP A 52 13.25 10.18 1.74
C ASP A 52 12.96 11.54 2.39
N THR A 53 11.69 11.95 2.41
CA THR A 53 11.29 13.23 3.02
C THR A 53 11.55 13.25 4.53
N ILE A 54 11.23 12.16 5.23
CA ILE A 54 11.49 12.03 6.67
C ILE A 54 12.99 12.03 6.96
N GLN A 55 13.79 11.33 6.14
CA GLN A 55 15.25 11.27 6.27
C GLN A 55 15.88 12.65 6.09
N ARG A 56 15.45 13.42 5.10
CA ARG A 56 15.91 14.79 4.88
C ARG A 56 15.58 15.70 6.06
N GLN A 57 14.36 15.62 6.59
CA GLN A 57 13.99 16.34 7.80
C GLN A 57 14.87 15.95 9.00
N ALA A 58 15.12 14.66 9.20
CA ALA A 58 15.98 14.15 10.27
C ALA A 58 17.46 14.56 10.10
N ALA A 59 17.92 14.79 8.87
CA ALA A 59 19.25 15.31 8.56
C ALA A 59 19.39 16.83 8.82
N GLY A 60 18.32 17.49 9.24
CA GLY A 60 18.30 18.92 9.56
C GLY A 60 17.91 19.82 8.38
N GLU A 61 17.41 19.26 7.28
CA GLU A 61 16.78 20.07 6.24
C GLU A 61 15.45 20.64 6.73
N ASP A 62 15.21 21.93 6.42
CA ASP A 62 13.96 22.59 6.78
C ASP A 62 12.84 22.09 5.85
N VAL A 63 12.01 21.19 6.36
CA VAL A 63 10.85 20.65 5.67
C VAL A 63 9.61 21.34 6.22
N GLU A 64 9.03 22.24 5.42
CA GLU A 64 7.84 23.01 5.80
C GLU A 64 6.66 22.08 6.12
N TYR A 65 5.93 22.39 7.19
CA TYR A 65 4.71 21.67 7.53
C TYR A 65 3.70 21.74 6.38
N SER A 66 3.11 20.60 6.04
CA SER A 66 2.12 20.50 4.98
C SER A 66 1.00 19.56 5.39
N LEU A 67 -0.21 20.11 5.58
CA LEU A 67 -1.42 19.32 5.83
C LEU A 67 -1.63 18.25 4.76
N LEU A 68 -1.31 18.58 3.50
CA LEU A 68 -1.44 17.65 2.38
C LEU A 68 -0.43 16.51 2.47
N PHE A 69 0.81 16.78 2.91
CA PHE A 69 1.79 15.72 3.13
C PHE A 69 1.45 14.86 4.34
N THR A 70 0.92 15.44 5.42
CA THR A 70 0.37 14.67 6.54
C THR A 70 -0.74 13.72 6.08
N HIS A 71 -1.71 14.22 5.30
CA HIS A 71 -2.78 13.39 4.74
C HIS A 71 -2.25 12.27 3.83
N ALA A 72 -1.21 12.56 3.02
CA ALA A 72 -0.56 11.56 2.18
C ALA A 72 0.07 10.43 3.02
N GLN A 73 0.72 10.77 4.13
CA GLN A 73 1.31 9.80 5.07
C GLN A 73 0.22 8.93 5.71
N ASP A 74 -0.85 9.53 6.22
CA ASP A 74 -1.97 8.80 6.83
C ASP A 74 -2.60 7.81 5.85
N THR A 75 -2.80 8.26 4.60
CA THR A 75 -3.34 7.44 3.50
C THR A 75 -2.43 6.25 3.21
N LEU A 76 -1.12 6.49 3.04
CA LEU A 76 -0.15 5.44 2.77
C LEU A 76 -0.06 4.41 3.91
N MET A 77 -0.02 4.86 5.16
CA MET A 77 0.05 3.95 6.31
C MET A 77 -1.21 3.09 6.45
N THR A 78 -2.38 3.68 6.19
CA THR A 78 -3.66 2.95 6.18
C THR A 78 -3.65 1.84 5.12
N ILE A 79 -3.26 2.18 3.89
CA ILE A 79 -3.24 1.24 2.77
C ILE A 79 -2.15 0.16 2.94
N SER A 80 -1.03 0.50 3.57
CA SER A 80 0.02 -0.47 3.92
C SER A 80 -0.49 -1.50 4.93
N ALA A 81 -1.31 -1.07 5.90
CA ALA A 81 -1.97 -2.00 6.82
C ALA A 81 -3.00 -2.89 6.10
N GLU A 82 -3.76 -2.35 5.14
CA GLU A 82 -4.68 -3.14 4.29
C GLU A 82 -3.95 -4.20 3.47
N LEU A 83 -2.80 -3.86 2.86
CA LEU A 83 -1.97 -4.83 2.14
C LEU A 83 -1.52 -5.95 3.07
N HIS A 84 -0.98 -5.59 4.24
CA HIS A 84 -0.50 -6.56 5.21
C HIS A 84 -1.62 -7.52 5.64
N MET A 85 -2.81 -6.99 5.96
CA MET A 85 -3.95 -7.79 6.35
C MET A 85 -4.40 -8.72 5.21
N THR A 86 -4.46 -8.23 3.98
CA THR A 86 -4.86 -9.03 2.81
C THR A 86 -3.87 -10.17 2.54
N GLN A 87 -2.57 -9.90 2.64
CA GLN A 87 -1.53 -10.94 2.54
C GLN A 87 -1.67 -12.01 3.61
N LYS A 88 -2.07 -11.64 4.85
CA LYS A 88 -2.32 -12.61 5.94
C LYS A 88 -3.63 -13.37 5.77
N MET A 89 -4.63 -12.80 5.09
CA MET A 89 -5.89 -13.48 4.79
C MET A 89 -5.72 -14.58 3.74
N LEU A 90 -4.86 -14.40 2.73
CA LEU A 90 -4.64 -15.38 1.66
C LEU A 90 -4.38 -16.82 2.16
N PRO A 91 -3.42 -17.10 3.07
CA PRO A 91 -3.21 -18.45 3.57
C PRO A 91 -4.39 -18.98 4.40
N VAL A 92 -5.12 -18.10 5.10
CA VAL A 92 -6.33 -18.48 5.85
C VAL A 92 -7.43 -18.93 4.88
N VAL A 93 -7.68 -18.17 3.82
CA VAL A 93 -8.67 -18.51 2.80
C VAL A 93 -8.28 -19.78 2.05
N ARG A 94 -7.01 -19.95 1.65
CA ARG A 94 -6.50 -21.19 1.04
C ARG A 94 -6.76 -22.42 1.93
N ALA A 95 -6.49 -22.29 3.24
CA ALA A 95 -6.72 -23.38 4.19
C ALA A 95 -8.21 -23.72 4.41
N LEU A 96 -9.10 -22.74 4.25
CA LEU A 96 -10.55 -22.94 4.34
C LEU A 96 -11.15 -23.50 3.04
N ALA A 97 -10.62 -23.12 1.88
CA ALA A 97 -11.08 -23.60 0.57
C ALA A 97 -10.63 -25.04 0.25
N GLY A 98 -9.52 -25.48 0.84
CA GLY A 98 -9.02 -26.86 0.71
C GLY A 98 -9.67 -27.88 1.68
N LYS A 99 -10.69 -27.48 2.43
CA LYS A 99 -11.54 -28.37 3.24
C LYS A 99 -12.84 -28.66 2.51
#